data_AF-A0A3B8QRY1-F1
#
_entry.id   AF-A0A3B8QRY1-F1
#
_cell.length_a   1.000
_cell.length_b   1.000
_cell.length_c   1.000
_cell.angle_alpha   90.00
_cell.angle_beta   90.00
_cell.angle_gamma   90.00
#
_symmetry.space_group_name_H-M   'P 1'
#
loop_
_entity.id
_entity.type
_entity.pdbx_description
1 polymer ?
#
loop_
_entity_poly.entity_id
_entity_poly.type
_entity_poly.pdbx_seq_one_letter_code
_entity_poly.pdbx_strand_id
1 'polypeptide(L)' 'MTLRTHQVDLTDKELELIEVALHTQEKILSVQSRANGGAAQAELNILKGLLRRLRRTTLPVHLSSTPSWSQVARQFFF' A
#
# COMPACT_ATOMS: atom_id res chain seq x y z
N MET A 1 -11.70 -2.86 22.21
CA MET A 1 -10.78 -3.72 21.43
C MET A 1 -9.36 -3.23 21.68
N THR A 2 -8.50 -4.06 22.28
CA THR A 2 -7.07 -3.73 22.48
C THR A 2 -6.32 -3.84 21.17
N LEU A 3 -5.77 -2.73 20.68
CA LEU A 3 -4.89 -2.70 19.52
C LEU A 3 -3.55 -3.36 19.90
N ARG A 4 -3.29 -4.56 19.39
CA ARG A 4 -1.98 -5.22 19.51
C ARG A 4 -1.11 -4.81 18.32
N THR A 5 0.08 -4.31 18.60
CA THR A 5 1.08 -3.99 17.58
C THR A 5 2.17 -5.06 17.58
N HIS A 6 2.67 -5.41 16.40
CA HIS A 6 3.76 -6.35 16.21
C HIS A 6 4.92 -5.64 15.51
N GLN A 7 6.15 -5.92 15.95
CA GLN A 7 7.36 -5.51 15.23
C GLN A 7 7.84 -6.67 14.37
N VAL A 8 8.28 -6.35 13.15
CA VAL A 8 8.81 -7.31 12.19
C VAL A 8 10.03 -6.66 11.57
N ASP A 9 11.17 -7.37 11.58
CA ASP A 9 12.36 -6.96 10.85
C ASP A 9 12.17 -7.31 9.37
N LEU A 10 12.28 -6.31 8.51
CA LEU A 10 12.08 -6.43 7.07
C LEU A 10 13.26 -5.79 6.35
N THR A 11 13.75 -6.45 5.31
CA THR A 11 14.67 -5.83 4.35
C THR A 11 13.94 -4.81 3.47
N ASP A 12 14.68 -3.88 2.87
CA ASP A 12 14.09 -2.87 1.95
C ASP A 12 13.33 -3.52 0.78
N LYS A 13 13.85 -4.64 0.27
CA LYS A 13 13.22 -5.39 -0.83
C LYS A 13 11.90 -6.05 -0.40
N GLU A 14 11.84 -6.59 0.82
CA GLU A 14 10.61 -7.15 1.37
C GLU A 14 9.58 -6.05 1.63
N LEU A 15 10.03 -4.89 2.08
CA LEU A 15 9.19 -3.72 2.30
C LEU A 15 8.59 -3.19 0.99
N GLU A 16 9.39 -3.12 -0.08
CA GLU A 16 8.93 -2.76 -1.44
C GLU A 16 7.89 -3.77 -1.96
N LEU A 17 8.15 -5.07 -1.80
CA LEU A 17 7.21 -6.12 -2.18
C LEU A 17 5.86 -5.99 -1.45
N ILE A 18 5.91 -5.72 -0.14
CA ILE A 18 4.72 -5.50 0.68
C ILE A 18 3.96 -4.25 0.20
N GLU A 19 4.65 -3.14 -0.10
CA GLU A 19 4.00 -1.93 -0.59
C GLU A 19 3.26 -2.15 -1.93
N VAL A 20 3.86 -2.92 -2.85
CA VAL A 20 3.23 -3.32 -4.12
C VAL A 20 1.95 -4.14 -3.89
N ALA A 21 2.01 -5.12 -2.98
CA ALA A 21 0.85 -5.93 -2.64
C ALA A 21 -0.28 -5.07 -2.02
N LEU A 22 0.05 -4.15 -1.12
CA LEU A 22 -0.91 -3.26 -0.48
C LEU A 22 -1.57 -2.29 -1.48
N HIS A 23 -0.83 -1.77 -2.45
CA HIS A 23 -1.40 -0.95 -3.53
C HIS A 23 -2.34 -1.74 -4.45
N THR A 24 -2.06 -3.02 -4.66
CA THR A 24 -2.98 -3.91 -5.40
C THR A 24 -4.27 -4.11 -4.62
N GLN A 25 -4.18 -4.38 -3.32
CA GLN A 25 -5.34 -4.50 -2.44
C GLN A 25 -6.17 -3.21 -2.39
N GLU A 26 -5.53 -2.05 -2.43
CA GLU A 26 -6.22 -0.74 -2.46
C GLU A 26 -7.11 -0.61 -3.69
N LYS A 27 -6.60 -1.02 -4.86
CA LYS A 27 -7.38 -0.98 -6.11
C LYS A 27 -8.59 -1.92 -6.04
N ILE A 28 -8.39 -3.14 -5.56
CA ILE A 28 -9.47 -4.13 -5.40
C ILE A 28 -10.56 -3.59 -4.48
N LEU A 29 -10.18 -3.13 -3.29
CA LEU A 29 -11.11 -2.58 -2.31
C LEU A 29 -11.79 -1.31 -2.82
N SER A 30 -11.10 -0.48 -3.60
CA SER A 30 -11.72 0.70 -4.24
C SER A 30 -12.76 0.34 -5.29
N VAL A 31 -12.64 -0.78 -5.99
CA VAL A 31 -13.66 -1.26 -6.92
C VAL A 31 -14.84 -1.86 -6.14
N GLN A 32 -14.55 -2.67 -5.12
CA GLN A 32 -15.57 -3.31 -4.28
C GLN A 32 -16.40 -2.31 -3.47
N SER A 33 -15.78 -1.24 -2.96
CA SER A 33 -16.51 -0.24 -2.18
C SER A 33 -17.49 0.57 -3.03
N ARG A 34 -17.18 0.79 -4.32
CA ARG A 34 -18.10 1.41 -5.29
C ARG A 34 -19.29 0.52 -5.63
N ALA A 35 -19.14 -0.79 -5.54
CA ALA A 35 -20.21 -1.77 -5.73
C ALA A 35 -21.15 -1.93 -4.51
N ASN A 36 -21.12 -0.96 -3.58
CA ASN A 36 -22.03 -0.81 -2.42
C ASN A 36 -21.70 -1.65 -1.16
N GLY A 37 -20.43 -2.04 -0.97
CA GLY A 37 -19.98 -2.75 0.24
C GLY A 37 -19.47 -1.81 1.34
N GLY A 38 -20.28 -1.56 2.39
CA GLY A 38 -19.85 -0.77 3.56
C GLY A 38 -18.63 -1.36 4.29
N ALA A 39 -18.50 -2.68 4.31
CA ALA A 39 -17.32 -3.38 4.85
C ALA A 39 -16.05 -3.10 4.02
N ALA A 40 -16.14 -3.17 2.69
CA ALA A 40 -15.01 -2.88 1.80
C ALA A 40 -14.54 -1.42 1.93
N GLN A 41 -15.47 -0.48 2.18
CA GLN A 41 -15.11 0.91 2.45
C GLN A 41 -14.36 1.08 3.78
N ALA A 42 -14.77 0.36 4.83
CA ALA A 42 -14.07 0.39 6.11
C ALA A 42 -12.65 -0.18 6.01
N GLU A 43 -12.49 -1.31 5.32
CA GLU A 43 -11.17 -1.91 5.04
C GLU A 43 -10.29 -1.00 4.19
N LEU A 44 -10.86 -0.34 3.17
CA LEU A 44 -10.14 0.63 2.34
C LEU A 44 -9.60 1.81 3.17
N ASN A 45 -10.37 2.29 4.15
CA ASN A 45 -9.94 3.37 5.04
C ASN A 45 -8.77 2.93 5.93
N ILE A 46 -8.81 1.70 6.45
CA ILE A 46 -7.72 1.12 7.24
C ILE A 46 -6.45 1.01 6.38
N LEU A 47 -6.58 0.47 5.17
CA LEU A 47 -5.49 0.29 4.23
C LEU A 47 -4.84 1.62 3.81
N LYS A 48 -5.65 2.65 3.50
CA LYS A 48 -5.13 4.00 3.22
C LYS A 48 -4.36 4.59 4.41
N GLY A 49 -4.83 4.32 5.64
CA GLY A 49 -4.11 4.68 6.85
C GLY A 49 -2.77 3.96 6.98
N LEU A 50 -2.72 2.67 6.65
CA LEU A 50 -1.50 1.86 6.65
C LEU A 50 -0.48 2.37 5.62
N LEU A 51 -0.88 2.59 4.37
CA LEU A 51 -0.01 3.11 3.31
C LEU A 51 0.60 4.47 3.68
N ARG A 52 -0.19 5.36 4.30
CA ARG A 52 0.32 6.65 4.80
C ARG A 52 1.37 6.49 5.90
N ARG A 53 1.23 5.50 6.78
CA ARG A 53 2.24 5.22 7.82
C ARG A 53 3.49 4.60 7.21
N LEU A 54 3.34 3.61 6.32
CA LEU A 54 4.46 3.00 5.62
C LEU A 54 5.32 4.04 4.89
N ARG A 55 4.70 4.94 4.11
CA ARG A 55 5.42 6.05 3.44
C ARG A 55 6.21 6.95 4.38
N ARG A 56 5.71 7.19 5.59
CA ARG A 56 6.41 8.00 6.60
C ARG A 56 7.58 7.24 7.23
N THR A 57 7.46 5.92 7.33
CA THR A 57 8.50 5.03 7.87
C THR A 57 9.59 4.73 6.84
N THR A 58 9.25 4.67 5.54
CA THR A 58 10.18 4.43 4.42
C THR A 58 10.93 5.68 3.96
N LEU A 59 10.53 6.88 4.38
CA LEU A 59 11.30 8.11 4.16
C LEU A 59 12.24 8.34 5.34
N PRO A 60 13.57 8.13 5.18
CA PRO A 60 14.43 9.23 4.71
C PRO A 60 15.66 8.80 3.86
N VAL A 61 16.16 9.71 2.99
CA VAL A 61 17.39 9.59 2.17
C VAL A 61 17.32 8.57 1.03
N HIS A 62 16.59 8.84 -0.05
CA HIS A 62 17.00 8.33 -1.36
C HIS A 62 16.61 9.34 -2.45
N LEU A 63 17.50 10.32 -2.63
CA LEU A 63 17.52 11.30 -3.72
C LEU A 63 17.99 10.67 -5.04
N SER A 64 17.63 9.42 -5.34
CA SER A 64 17.97 8.80 -6.62
C SER A 64 16.73 8.26 -7.31
N SER A 65 16.21 9.11 -8.20
CA SER A 65 15.62 8.76 -9.50
C SER A 65 15.26 7.28 -9.70
N THR A 66 14.22 6.80 -9.02
CA THR A 66 13.54 5.57 -9.41
C THR A 66 12.38 5.90 -10.33
N PRO A 67 12.13 5.07 -11.36
CA PRO A 67 11.12 5.34 -12.38
C PRO A 67 9.76 5.52 -11.71
N SER A 68 9.05 6.57 -12.12
CA SER A 68 7.71 6.87 -11.65
C SER A 68 6.85 5.61 -11.74
N TRP A 69 6.28 5.16 -10.62
CA TRP A 69 5.41 3.98 -10.54
C TRP A 69 4.22 4.03 -11.52
N SER A 70 3.85 5.22 -12.02
CA SER A 70 2.90 5.37 -13.13
C SER A 70 3.36 4.73 -14.45
N GLN A 71 4.66 4.58 -14.67
CA GLN A 71 5.26 3.94 -15.85
C GLN A 71 5.35 2.43 -15.70
N VAL A 72 5.77 1.93 -14.53
CA VAL A 72 5.84 0.48 -14.22
C VAL A 72 4.45 -0.17 -14.20
N ALA A 73 3.42 0.56 -13.77
CA ALA A 73 2.05 0.05 -13.82
C ALA A 73 1.48 -0.03 -15.25
N ARG A 74 2.08 0.63 -16.25
CA ARG A 74 1.60 0.55 -17.64
C ARG A 74 2.10 -0.68 -18.38
N GLN A 75 3.30 -1.18 -18.07
CA GLN A 75 3.90 -2.33 -18.76
C GLN A 75 3.27 -3.69 -18.43
N PHE A 76 2.50 -3.81 -17.35
CA PHE A 76 1.82 -5.07 -16.99
C PHE A 76 0.38 -5.14 -17.48
N PHE A 77 -0.13 -4.06 -18.08
CA PHE A 77 -1.54 -3.93 -18.48
C PHE A 77 -1.72 -3.45 -19.94
N PHE A 78 -0.65 -3.43 -20.75
CA PHE A 78 -0.66 -3.24 -22.20
C PHE A 78 0.22 -4.29 -22.89
#